data_AF-I4EMA8-F1
#
_entry.id   AF-I4EMA8-F1
#
_cell.length_a   1.000
_cell.length_b   1.000
_cell.length_c   1.000
_cell.angle_alpha   90.00
_cell.angle_beta   90.00
_cell.angle_gamma   90.00
#
_symmetry.space_group_name_H-M   'P 1'
#
loop_
_entity.id
_entity.type
_entity.pdbx_description
1 polymer ?
#
loop_
_entity_poly.entity_id
_entity_poly.type
_entity_poly.pdbx_seq_one_letter_code
_entity_poly.pdbx_strand_id
1 'polypeptide(L)'
;MRITITTLGTRDDVQPNVALGLGLQAAGYTICVATHARFETLTTGAGLNFAPVAGDPRIVALNSESGKDASQGRTSTRYGSPMN
;
A
#
# COMPACT_ATOMS: atom_id res chain seq x y z
N MET A 1 -16.12 -8.14 16.36
CA MET A 1 -16.48 -7.18 15.29
C MET A 1 -15.49 -7.35 14.14
N ARG A 2 -15.94 -7.15 12.89
CA ARG A 2 -15.09 -7.26 11.69
C ARG A 2 -14.90 -5.88 11.06
N ILE A 3 -13.65 -5.54 10.72
CA ILE A 3 -13.27 -4.27 10.09
C ILE A 3 -12.57 -4.58 8.78
N THR A 4 -12.96 -3.86 7.73
CA THR A 4 -12.28 -3.89 6.44
C THR A 4 -11.53 -2.58 6.23
N ILE A 5 -10.23 -2.67 5.97
CA ILE A 5 -9.37 -1.53 5.64
C ILE A 5 -9.17 -1.55 4.12
N THR A 6 -9.76 -0.60 3.41
CA THR A 6 -9.59 -0.47 1.96
C THR A 6 -8.52 0.56 1.67
N THR A 7 -7.48 0.15 0.92
CA THR A 7 -6.39 1.04 0.53
C THR A 7 -6.00 0.82 -0.93
N LEU A 8 -5.87 1.91 -1.67
CA LEU A 8 -5.53 1.92 -3.09
C LEU A 8 -4.36 2.87 -3.26
N GLY A 9 -3.31 2.45 -3.97
CA GLY A 9 -2.15 3.29 -4.16
C GLY A 9 -0.87 2.49 -4.32
N THR A 10 0.24 3.10 -3.91
CA THR A 10 1.58 2.53 -3.92
C THR A 10 1.86 1.73 -2.66
N ARG A 11 3.07 1.16 -2.55
CA ARG A 11 3.45 0.39 -1.37
C ARG A 11 3.48 1.27 -0.10
N ASP A 12 3.80 2.54 -0.25
CA ASP A 12 3.88 3.50 0.87
C ASP A 12 2.50 3.86 1.41
N ASP A 13 1.45 3.72 0.59
CA ASP A 13 0.06 3.87 1.02
C ASP A 13 -0.46 2.59 1.73
N VAL A 14 0.01 1.41 1.30
CA VAL A 14 -0.51 0.13 1.82
C VAL A 14 0.15 -0.27 3.14
N GLN A 15 1.45 -0.05 3.32
CA GLN A 15 2.17 -0.48 4.53
C GLN A 15 1.62 0.10 5.85
N PRO A 16 1.30 1.40 5.96
CA PRO A 16 0.73 1.95 7.19
C PRO A 16 -0.64 1.35 7.53
N ASN A 17 -1.43 1.02 6.51
CA ASN A 17 -2.73 0.38 6.66
C ASN A 17 -2.62 -1.07 7.16
N VAL A 18 -1.61 -1.80 6.70
CA VAL A 18 -1.28 -3.14 7.23
C VAL A 18 -0.84 -3.06 8.70
N ALA A 19 0.02 -2.09 9.04
CA ALA A 19 0.46 -1.87 10.42
C ALA A 19 -0.71 -1.50 11.35
N LEU A 20 -1.63 -0.65 10.90
CA LEU A 20 -2.87 -0.36 11.62
C LEU A 20 -3.72 -1.62 11.80
N GLY A 21 -3.84 -2.44 10.75
CA GLY A 21 -4.56 -3.70 10.80
C GLY A 21 -4.01 -4.67 11.86
N LEU A 22 -2.68 -4.73 12.01
CA LEU A 22 -2.05 -5.53 13.07
C LEU A 22 -2.40 -5.02 14.47
N GLY A 23 -2.36 -3.71 14.69
CA GLY A 23 -2.74 -3.11 15.98
C GLY A 23 -4.21 -3.41 16.33
N LEU A 24 -5.11 -3.31 15.36
CA LEU A 24 -6.52 -3.64 15.55
C LEU A 24 -6.74 -5.14 15.76
N GLN A 25 -5.99 -6.01 15.09
CA GLN A 25 -6.04 -7.45 15.33
C GLN A 25 -5.59 -7.79 16.76
N ALA A 26 -4.52 -7.16 17.25
CA ALA A 26 -4.05 -7.31 18.62
C ALA A 26 -5.07 -6.82 19.67
N ALA A 27 -5.90 -5.83 19.30
CA ALA A 27 -7.02 -5.37 20.13
C ALA A 27 -8.25 -6.31 20.10
N GLY A 28 -8.18 -7.43 19.37
CA GLY A 28 -9.24 -8.45 19.32
C GLY A 28 -10.24 -8.29 18.16
N TYR A 29 -9.96 -7.43 17.18
CA TYR A 29 -10.80 -7.26 16.00
C TYR A 29 -10.41 -8.23 14.88
N THR A 30 -11.39 -8.67 14.10
CA THR A 30 -11.13 -9.43 12.87
C THR A 30 -10.90 -8.44 11.73
N ILE A 31 -9.68 -8.42 11.18
CA ILE A 31 -9.29 -7.46 10.14
C ILE A 31 -9.20 -8.12 8.77
N CYS A 32 -9.63 -7.39 7.75
CA CYS A 32 -9.46 -7.71 6.34
C CYS A 32 -8.90 -6.49 5.62
N VAL A 33 -7.83 -6.64 4.84
CA VAL A 33 -7.29 -5.56 4.01
C VAL A 33 -7.75 -5.78 2.57
N ALA A 34 -8.41 -4.79 2.02
CA ALA A 34 -8.86 -4.77 0.63
C ALA A 34 -7.94 -3.86 -0.21
N THR A 35 -7.15 -4.44 -1.10
CA THR A 35 -6.19 -3.70 -1.95
C THR A 35 -5.85 -4.47 -3.25
N HIS A 36 -4.98 -3.92 -4.10
CA HIS A 36 -4.55 -4.57 -5.34
C HIS A 36 -3.89 -5.93 -5.07
N ALA A 37 -4.14 -6.92 -5.94
CA ALA A 37 -3.65 -8.30 -5.81
C ALA A 37 -2.14 -8.43 -5.53
N ARG A 38 -1.31 -7.51 -6.06
CA ARG A 38 0.14 -7.50 -5.83
C ARG A 38 0.56 -7.37 -4.35
N PHE A 39 -0.34 -6.88 -3.50
CA PHE A 39 -0.08 -6.68 -2.07
C PHE A 39 -0.69 -7.78 -1.21
N GLU A 40 -1.20 -8.86 -1.83
CA GLU A 40 -1.67 -10.04 -1.13
C GLU A 40 -0.60 -10.57 -0.16
N THR A 41 0.61 -10.82 -0.65
CA THR A 41 1.72 -11.34 0.18
C THR A 41 2.09 -10.40 1.33
N LEU A 42 2.00 -9.07 1.12
CA LEU A 42 2.25 -8.10 2.19
C LEU A 42 1.20 -8.21 3.30
N THR A 43 -0.05 -8.47 2.93
CA THR A 43 -1.18 -8.58 3.86
C THR A 43 -1.19 -9.93 4.56
N THR A 44 -1.15 -11.02 3.80
CA THR A 44 -1.23 -12.38 4.32
C THR A 44 0.04 -12.76 5.07
N GLY A 45 1.20 -12.26 4.65
CA GLY A 45 2.47 -12.41 5.37
C GLY A 45 2.48 -11.71 6.74
N ALA A 46 1.62 -10.71 6.94
CA ALA A 46 1.38 -10.10 8.25
C ALA A 46 0.35 -10.86 9.10
N GLY A 47 -0.30 -11.90 8.57
CA GLY A 47 -1.35 -12.64 9.27
C GLY A 47 -2.74 -11.98 9.24
N LEU A 48 -2.95 -11.03 8.32
CA LEU A 48 -4.25 -10.39 8.10
C LEU A 48 -5.03 -11.07 6.98
N ASN A 49 -6.37 -11.04 7.03
CA ASN A 49 -7.18 -11.49 5.91
C ASN A 49 -7.03 -10.52 4.73
N PHE A 50 -7.12 -11.05 3.51
CA PHE A 50 -6.94 -10.28 2.28
C PHE A 50 -8.18 -10.37 1.37
N ALA A 51 -8.52 -9.25 0.72
CA ALA A 51 -9.51 -9.20 -0.34
C ALA A 51 -8.96 -8.40 -1.54
N PRO A 52 -8.95 -8.97 -2.77
CA PRO A 52 -8.45 -8.26 -3.93
C PRO A 52 -9.42 -7.17 -4.38
N VAL A 53 -8.87 -6.01 -4.74
CA VAL A 53 -9.59 -4.92 -5.43
C VAL A 53 -9.09 -4.80 -6.86
N ALA A 54 -10.02 -4.75 -7.81
CA ALA A 54 -9.73 -4.62 -9.24
C ALA A 54 -9.22 -3.23 -9.62
N GLY A 55 -8.47 -3.13 -10.73
CA GLY A 55 -7.99 -1.86 -11.29
C GLY A 55 -6.63 -1.39 -10.75
N ASP A 56 -5.58 -2.21 -10.89
CA ASP A 56 -4.21 -1.75 -10.62
C ASP A 56 -3.81 -0.70 -11.69
N PRO A 57 -3.58 0.57 -11.31
CA PRO A 57 -3.26 1.64 -12.26
C PRO A 57 -1.94 1.40 -13.01
N ARG A 58 -1.03 0.58 -12.48
CA ARG A 58 0.20 0.21 -13.20
C ARG A 58 -0.08 -0.75 -14.35
N ILE A 59 -1.08 -1.62 -14.23
CA ILE A 59 -1.49 -2.50 -15.34
C ILE A 59 -2.09 -1.65 -16.48
N VAL A 60 -2.83 -0.60 -16.14
CA VAL A 60 -3.36 0.35 -17.13
C VAL A 60 -2.22 1.17 -17.76
N ALA A 61 -1.25 1.63 -16.96
CA ALA A 61 -0.12 2.42 -17.44
C ALA A 61 0.91 1.62 -18.26
N LEU A 62 1.10 0.32 -17.98
CA LEU A 62 1.99 -0.55 -18.76
C LEU A 62 1.44 -0.82 -20.18
N ASN A 63 0.13 -0.72 -20.36
CA ASN A 63 -0.54 -0.91 -21.65
C ASN A 63 -0.68 0.39 -22.46
N SER A 64 -0.24 1.53 -21.92
CA SER A 64 -0.18 2.80 -22.66
C SER A 64 1.27 3.16 -22.97
N GLU A 65 1.53 3.67 -24.18
CA GLU A 65 2.89 4.03 -24.63
C GLU A 65 3.57 5.09 -23.73
N SER A 66 2.80 5.76 -22.87
CA SER A 66 3.26 6.75 -21.88
C SER A 66 3.79 6.15 -20.55
N GLY A 67 3.76 4.82 -20.37
CA GLY A 67 4.15 4.15 -19.13
C GLY A 67 5.65 4.10 -18.82
N LYS A 68 6.53 4.62 -19.69
CA LYS A 68 7.99 4.53 -19.55
C LYS A 68 8.62 5.64 -18.70
N ASP A 69 7.94 6.76 -18.48
CA ASP A 69 8.55 7.94 -17.84
C ASP A 69 8.30 8.05 -16.33
N ALA A 70 7.33 7.30 -15.78
CA ALA A 70 6.89 7.48 -14.40
C ALA A 70 7.71 6.72 -13.34
N SER A 71 8.79 6.02 -13.72
CA SER A 71 9.61 5.22 -12.77
C SER A 71 10.83 5.95 -12.19
N GLN A 72 11.07 7.21 -12.55
CA GLN A 72 12.17 8.02 -12.00
C GLN A 72 11.70 9.38 -11.47
N GLY A 73 11.04 9.35 -10.31
CA GLY A 73 10.82 10.52 -9.46
C GLY A 73 11.69 10.46 -8.21
N ARG A 74 12.98 10.79 -8.37
CA ARG A 74 13.93 11.00 -7.28
C ARG A 74 13.55 12.27 -6.52
N THR A 75 13.06 12.15 -5.28
CA THR A 75 13.06 13.28 -4.33
C THR A 75 13.52 12.81 -2.96
N SER A 76 14.84 12.66 -2.83
CA SER A 76 15.53 12.79 -1.55
C SER A 76 15.46 14.25 -1.12
N THR A 77 14.43 14.66 -0.38
CA THR A 77 14.47 15.94 0.32
C THR A 77 15.41 15.77 1.51
N ARG A 78 16.69 16.10 1.30
CA ARG A 78 17.64 16.33 2.40
C ARG A 78 17.08 17.45 3.26
N TYR A 79 16.76 17.15 4.50
CA TYR A 79 16.50 18.15 5.53
C TYR A 79 17.78 18.31 6.37
N GLY A 80 18.27 19.54 6.52
CA GLY A 80 19.22 19.92 7.56
C GLY A 80 20.61 20.36 7.08
N SER A 81 20.80 21.67 6.92
CA SER A 81 21.54 22.49 7.90
C SER A 81 21.61 23.96 7.43
N PRO A 82 21.44 24.94 8.33
CA PRO A 82 21.54 26.36 7.99
C PRO A 82 23.01 26.77 7.83
N MET A 83 23.30 27.58 6.81
CA MET A 83 24.61 28.23 6.64
C MET A 83 24.73 29.42 7.60
N ASN A 84 25.89 29.52 8.23
CA ASN A 84 26.41 30.70 8.92
C ASN A 84 26.89 31.76 7.93
#